data_AF-A0A951R1Y1-F1
#
_entry.id   AF-A0A951R1Y1-F1
#
_cell.length_a   1.000
_cell.length_b   1.000
_cell.length_c   1.000
_cell.angle_alpha   90.00
_cell.angle_beta   90.00
_cell.angle_gamma   90.00
#
_symmetry.space_group_name_H-M   'P 1'
#
loop_
_entity.id
_entity.type
_entity.pdbx_description
1 polymer ?
#
loop_
_entity_poly.entity_id
_entity_poly.type
_entity_poly.pdbx_seq_one_letter_code
_entity_poly.pdbx_strand_id
1 'polypeptide(L)'
;MLRGVDEVAKELKVSKTAIYNKLKLKEFRRKVVKKQGKSMIDEELFNLIKNSLKVENEVEYKNYIEENKYEVKSEIAMDREDSFNLNKSLIDTLIAQLEEKDKQIKELHKLIENNQVLLKKEQETKINILDLEEHFKEVDNKLSSIRDKINQRKEKKTFFKSLFKSNL
;
A
#
# COMPACT_ATOMS: atom_id res chain seq x y z
N MET A 1 8.90 -27.60 28.80
CA MET A 1 7.76 -28.26 28.12
C MET A 1 7.95 -28.10 26.61
N LEU A 2 7.60 -29.09 25.78
CA LEU A 2 7.71 -28.95 24.31
C LEU A 2 6.37 -28.49 23.75
N ARG A 3 6.38 -27.37 23.03
CA ARG A 3 5.19 -26.75 22.42
C ARG A 3 5.20 -26.94 20.91
N GLY A 4 4.02 -27.12 20.34
CA GLY A 4 3.85 -27.12 18.88
C GLY A 4 3.89 -25.69 18.32
N VAL A 5 4.20 -25.56 17.03
CA VAL A 5 4.12 -24.25 16.32
C VAL A 5 2.74 -23.61 16.48
N ASP A 6 1.69 -24.42 16.49
CA ASP A 6 0.30 -23.97 16.66
C ASP A 6 0.04 -23.34 18.03
N GLU A 7 0.64 -23.88 19.08
CA GLU A 7 0.51 -23.40 20.45
C GLU A 7 1.29 -22.09 20.62
N VAL A 8 2.53 -22.06 20.11
CA VAL A 8 3.39 -20.87 20.15
C VAL A 8 2.77 -19.71 19.36
N ALA A 9 2.18 -19.98 18.20
CA ALA A 9 1.50 -18.97 17.39
C ALA A 9 0.31 -18.35 18.14
N LYS A 10 -0.50 -19.18 18.83
CA LYS A 10 -1.62 -18.70 19.66
C LYS A 10 -1.14 -17.87 20.84
N GLU A 11 -0.10 -18.33 21.54
CA GLU A 11 0.44 -17.67 22.73
C GLU A 11 1.08 -16.32 22.42
N LEU A 12 1.82 -16.22 21.31
CA LEU A 12 2.45 -14.99 20.85
C LEU A 12 1.52 -14.10 20.01
N LYS A 13 0.27 -14.54 19.76
CA LYS A 13 -0.73 -13.85 18.92
C LYS A 13 -0.20 -13.49 17.52
N VAL A 14 0.56 -14.40 16.91
CA VAL A 14 1.11 -14.25 15.55
C VAL A 14 0.67 -15.38 14.64
N SER A 15 0.83 -15.22 13.32
CA SER A 15 0.51 -16.28 12.38
C SER A 15 1.46 -17.48 12.51
N LYS A 16 0.97 -18.70 12.24
CA LYS A 16 1.81 -19.91 12.16
C LYS A 16 2.97 -19.72 11.18
N THR A 17 2.70 -19.03 10.07
CA THR A 17 3.69 -18.70 9.04
C THR A 17 4.84 -17.83 9.59
N ALA A 18 4.55 -16.86 10.46
CA ALA A 18 5.57 -16.03 11.09
C ALA A 18 6.53 -16.89 11.94
N ILE A 19 5.98 -17.84 12.72
CA ILE A 19 6.78 -18.79 13.49
C ILE A 19 7.62 -19.67 12.56
N TYR A 20 7.03 -20.28 11.52
CA TYR A 20 7.78 -21.09 10.56
C TYR A 20 8.91 -20.33 9.86
N ASN A 21 8.69 -19.04 9.55
CA ASN A 21 9.73 -18.21 8.94
C ASN A 21 10.89 -17.96 9.90
N LYS A 22 10.62 -17.72 11.19
CA LYS A 22 11.68 -17.64 12.21
C LYS A 22 12.45 -18.96 12.32
N LEU A 23 11.76 -20.10 12.36
CA LEU A 23 12.40 -21.42 12.46
C LEU A 23 13.29 -21.78 11.27
N LYS A 24 13.16 -21.11 10.11
CA LYS A 24 14.04 -21.29 8.95
C LYS A 24 15.38 -20.59 9.10
N LEU A 25 15.48 -19.54 9.94
CA LEU A 25 16.73 -18.79 10.13
C LEU A 25 17.75 -19.66 10.87
N LYS A 26 19.04 -19.47 10.54
CA LYS A 26 20.14 -20.32 11.03
C LYS A 26 20.23 -20.34 12.56
N GLU A 27 19.90 -19.23 13.21
CA GLU A 27 19.95 -19.05 14.67
C GLU A 27 18.90 -19.89 15.41
N PHE A 28 17.67 -19.96 14.88
CA PHE A 28 16.57 -20.72 15.49
C PHE A 28 16.60 -22.19 15.07
N ARG A 29 16.98 -22.48 13.81
CA ARG A 29 16.96 -23.83 13.23
C ARG A 29 17.78 -24.84 14.04
N ARG A 30 18.89 -24.40 14.64
CA ARG A 30 19.78 -25.26 15.46
C ARG A 30 19.14 -25.73 16.76
N LYS A 31 18.13 -25.02 17.25
CA LYS A 31 17.44 -25.28 18.52
C LYS A 31 16.06 -25.95 18.33
N VAL A 32 15.66 -26.22 17.09
CA VAL A 32 14.37 -26.89 16.80
C VAL A 32 14.48 -28.37 17.09
N VAL A 33 13.63 -28.85 18.01
CA VAL A 33 13.49 -30.27 18.31
C VAL A 33 12.46 -30.89 17.36
N LYS A 34 12.74 -32.06 16.79
CA LYS A 34 11.75 -32.81 16.00
C LYS A 34 11.18 -33.98 16.80
N LYS A 35 9.87 -34.04 16.96
CA LYS A 35 9.17 -35.18 17.58
C LYS A 35 8.09 -35.67 16.62
N GLN A 36 8.15 -36.94 16.23
CA GLN A 36 7.21 -37.55 15.28
C GLN A 36 7.09 -36.75 13.95
N GLY A 37 8.22 -36.26 13.43
CA GLY A 37 8.25 -35.48 12.19
C GLY A 37 7.76 -34.03 12.30
N LYS A 38 7.25 -33.60 13.46
CA LYS A 38 6.79 -32.22 13.71
C LYS A 38 7.88 -31.41 14.41
N SER A 39 8.03 -30.15 14.01
CA SER A 39 8.89 -29.17 14.70
C SER A 39 8.26 -28.78 16.03
N MET A 40 9.02 -28.97 17.10
CA MET A 40 8.68 -28.65 18.48
C MET A 40 9.60 -27.54 18.97
N ILE A 41 9.05 -26.70 19.83
CA ILE A 41 9.69 -25.52 20.40
C ILE A 41 9.79 -25.75 21.91
N ASP A 42 11.01 -25.73 22.44
CA ASP A 42 11.26 -25.75 23.89
C ASP A 42 11.18 -24.34 24.48
N GLU A 43 11.36 -24.22 25.79
CA GLU A 43 11.22 -22.95 26.51
C GLU A 43 12.29 -21.92 26.07
N GLU A 44 13.50 -22.39 25.78
CA GLU A 44 14.60 -21.54 25.36
C GLU A 44 14.34 -20.97 23.96
N LEU A 45 13.97 -21.83 23.00
CA LEU A 45 13.60 -21.42 21.66
C LEU A 45 12.33 -20.54 21.65
N PHE A 46 11.37 -20.83 22.52
CA PHE A 46 10.18 -20.01 22.69
C PHE A 46 10.54 -18.58 23.10
N ASN A 47 11.39 -18.41 24.11
CA ASN A 47 11.84 -17.09 24.58
C ASN A 47 12.65 -16.35 23.52
N LEU A 48 13.50 -17.04 22.77
CA LEU A 48 14.23 -16.45 21.64
C LEU A 48 13.27 -15.94 20.55
N ILE A 49 12.26 -16.74 20.20
CA ILE A 49 11.24 -16.33 19.21
C ILE A 49 10.45 -15.13 19.75
N LYS A 50 9.99 -15.18 21.01
CA LYS A 50 9.25 -14.11 21.69
C LYS A 50 10.04 -12.80 21.68
N ASN A 51 11.32 -12.82 22.06
CA ASN A 51 12.17 -11.64 22.07
C ASN A 51 12.42 -11.10 20.66
N SER A 52 12.60 -11.98 19.67
CA SER A 52 12.78 -11.59 18.26
C SER A 52 11.53 -11.02 17.59
N LEU A 53 10.35 -11.21 18.20
CA LEU A 53 9.06 -10.67 17.75
C LEU A 53 8.62 -9.45 18.56
N LYS A 54 9.14 -9.27 19.79
CA LYS A 54 8.89 -8.13 20.68
C LYS A 54 9.57 -6.82 20.26
N VAL A 55 10.28 -6.77 19.13
CA VAL A 55 10.99 -5.57 18.65
C VAL A 55 10.05 -4.44 18.18
N GLU A 56 8.72 -4.57 18.32
CA GLU A 56 7.77 -3.49 17.98
C GLU A 56 6.69 -3.20 19.04
N ASN A 57 6.81 -3.66 20.30
CA ASN A 57 5.83 -3.27 21.34
C ASN A 57 6.48 -2.87 22.66
N GLU A 58 6.34 -1.58 22.98
CA GLU A 58 6.83 -0.81 24.14
C GLU A 58 6.39 -1.34 25.52
N VAL A 59 6.72 -2.56 25.96
CA VAL A 59 6.39 -2.94 27.36
C VAL A 59 7.38 -3.95 27.97
N GLU A 60 8.66 -3.60 28.13
CA GLU A 60 9.52 -4.36 29.07
C GLU A 60 10.74 -3.60 29.61
N TYR A 61 10.74 -2.26 29.59
CA TYR A 61 11.83 -1.48 30.21
C TYR A 61 11.74 -1.40 31.74
N LYS A 62 10.59 -1.70 32.37
CA LYS A 62 10.43 -1.58 33.83
C LYS A 62 11.04 -2.75 34.63
N ASN A 63 10.94 -3.97 34.13
CA ASN A 63 11.38 -5.16 34.90
C ASN A 63 12.90 -5.40 34.81
N TYR A 64 13.56 -4.91 33.74
CA TYR A 64 15.01 -5.06 33.58
C TYR A 64 15.82 -4.22 34.61
N ILE A 65 15.23 -3.13 35.14
CA ILE A 65 15.89 -2.25 36.10
C ILE A 65 15.94 -2.86 37.51
N GLU A 66 14.96 -3.69 37.88
CA GLU A 66 14.89 -4.26 39.23
C GLU A 66 15.82 -5.45 39.44
N GLU A 67 15.98 -6.34 38.45
CA GLU A 67 16.88 -7.50 38.55
C GLU A 67 18.37 -7.13 38.38
N ASN A 68 18.70 -6.11 37.60
CA ASN A 68 20.10 -5.72 37.33
C ASN A 68 20.74 -4.81 38.39
N LYS A 69 19.99 -4.40 39.43
CA LYS A 69 20.53 -3.47 40.45
C LYS A 69 21.66 -4.08 41.30
N TYR A 70 21.76 -5.41 41.34
CA TYR A 70 22.76 -6.12 42.15
C TYR A 70 23.97 -6.64 41.37
N GLU A 71 23.90 -6.71 40.03
CA GLU A 71 24.97 -7.32 39.22
C GLU A 71 25.81 -6.30 38.41
N VAL A 72 25.33 -5.06 38.25
CA VAL A 72 26.05 -3.99 37.53
C VAL A 72 26.98 -3.19 38.45
N LYS A 73 27.87 -3.88 39.18
CA LYS A 73 28.97 -3.21 39.90
C LYS A 73 30.36 -3.57 39.40
N SER A 74 30.52 -4.48 38.44
CA SER A 74 31.85 -4.91 38.03
C SER A 74 32.21 -4.80 36.55
N GLU A 75 31.30 -4.50 35.61
CA GLU A 75 31.68 -4.41 34.20
C GLU A 75 31.10 -3.18 33.49
N ILE A 76 32.03 -2.29 33.11
CA ILE A 76 31.87 -1.11 32.24
C ILE A 76 31.25 0.12 32.93
N ALA A 77 32.07 0.84 33.67
CA ALA A 77 31.82 2.26 33.92
C ALA A 77 32.12 3.04 32.62
N MET A 78 31.12 3.22 31.75
CA MET A 78 31.18 4.29 30.75
C MET A 78 31.27 5.62 31.53
N ASP A 79 32.24 6.46 31.19
CA ASP A 79 32.33 7.78 31.82
C ASP A 79 31.08 8.60 31.48
N ARG A 80 30.68 9.50 32.39
CA ARG A 80 29.48 10.34 32.20
C ARG A 80 29.57 11.14 30.90
N GLU A 81 30.78 11.51 30.51
CA GLU A 81 31.08 12.24 29.28
C GLU A 81 30.83 11.40 28.03
N ASP A 82 31.24 10.12 28.01
CA ASP A 82 30.99 9.20 26.89
C ASP A 82 29.50 8.95 26.69
N SER A 83 28.75 8.79 27.78
CA SER A 83 27.29 8.64 27.75
C SER A 83 26.60 9.90 27.21
N PHE A 84 27.07 11.08 27.62
CA PHE A 84 26.54 12.36 27.14
C PHE A 84 26.81 12.56 25.64
N ASN A 85 28.02 12.24 25.18
CA ASN A 85 28.42 12.34 23.78
C ASN A 85 27.64 11.37 22.89
N LEU A 86 27.42 10.13 23.35
CA LEU A 86 26.58 9.16 22.65
C LEU A 86 25.13 9.67 22.51
N ASN A 87 24.55 10.18 23.59
CA ASN A 87 23.19 10.73 23.58
C ASN A 87 23.07 11.93 22.63
N LYS A 88 24.08 12.81 22.60
CA LYS A 88 24.13 13.93 21.65
C LYS A 88 24.15 13.44 20.20
N SER A 89 25.04 12.49 19.89
CA SER A 89 25.14 11.92 18.54
C SER A 89 23.84 11.22 18.11
N LEU A 90 23.17 10.53 19.02
CA LEU A 90 21.87 9.91 18.78
C LEU A 90 20.79 10.96 18.50
N ILE A 91 20.73 12.03 19.29
CA ILE A 91 19.80 13.15 19.08
C ILE A 91 20.04 13.80 17.71
N ASP A 92 21.29 14.11 17.37
CA ASP A 92 21.63 14.74 16.09
C ASP A 92 21.23 13.84 14.91
N THR A 93 21.46 12.52 15.03
CA THR A 93 21.04 11.54 14.02
C THR A 93 19.52 11.49 13.87
N LEU A 94 18.79 11.51 14.98
CA LEU A 94 17.32 11.52 14.98
C LEU A 94 16.77 12.81 14.34
N ILE A 95 17.36 13.97 14.63
CA ILE A 95 17.00 15.24 14.02
C ILE A 95 17.21 15.17 12.50
N ALA A 96 18.38 14.72 12.04
CA ALA A 96 18.67 14.58 10.61
C ALA A 96 17.68 13.64 9.91
N GLN A 97 17.29 12.54 10.57
CA GLN A 97 16.28 11.62 10.04
C GLN A 97 14.89 12.27 9.95
N LEU A 98 14.50 13.10 10.93
CA LEU A 98 13.24 13.83 10.89
C LEU A 98 13.21 14.84 9.75
N GLU A 99 14.29 15.61 9.58
CA GLU A 99 14.40 16.57 8.47
C GLU A 99 14.31 15.89 7.10
N GLU A 100 14.92 14.73 6.94
CA GLU A 100 14.85 13.97 5.70
C GLU A 100 13.45 13.41 5.45
N LYS A 101 12.78 12.91 6.49
CA LYS A 101 11.37 12.49 6.38
C LYS A 101 10.45 13.66 6.02
N ASP A 102 10.67 14.84 6.57
CA ASP A 102 9.89 16.04 6.22
C ASP A 102 10.08 16.44 4.76
N LYS A 103 11.29 16.30 4.19
CA LYS A 103 11.51 16.50 2.75
C LYS A 103 10.76 15.49 1.90
N GLN A 104 10.81 14.21 2.27
CA GLN A 104 10.08 13.15 1.57
C GLN A 104 8.56 13.39 1.60
N ILE A 105 8.03 13.84 2.74
CA ILE A 105 6.62 14.21 2.89
C ILE A 105 6.27 15.38 1.93
N LYS A 106 7.09 16.42 1.87
CA LYS A 106 6.88 17.55 0.93
C LYS A 106 6.89 17.10 -0.53
N GLU A 107 7.79 16.21 -0.90
CA GLU A 107 7.87 15.69 -2.27
C GLU A 107 6.63 14.84 -2.63
N LEU A 108 6.20 13.96 -1.72
CA LEU A 108 4.96 13.20 -1.88
C LEU A 108 3.74 14.11 -2.02
N HIS A 109 3.64 15.18 -1.23
CA HIS A 109 2.56 16.16 -1.38
C HIS A 109 2.56 16.81 -2.77
N LYS A 110 3.73 17.18 -3.30
CA LYS A 110 3.85 17.75 -4.65
C LYS A 110 3.43 16.75 -5.73
N LEU A 111 3.78 15.48 -5.59
CA LEU A 111 3.35 14.43 -6.50
C LEU A 111 1.83 14.22 -6.45
N ILE A 112 1.24 14.25 -5.26
CA ILE A 112 -0.22 14.15 -5.09
C ILE A 112 -0.92 15.32 -5.77
N GLU A 113 -0.45 16.55 -5.56
CA GLU A 113 -1.01 17.75 -6.19
C GLU A 113 -0.95 17.67 -7.72
N ASN A 114 0.20 17.27 -8.28
CA ASN A 114 0.36 17.07 -9.72
C ASN A 114 -0.63 16.02 -10.25
N ASN A 115 -0.77 14.89 -9.56
CA ASN A 115 -1.70 13.83 -9.96
C ASN A 115 -3.16 14.29 -9.91
N GLN A 116 -3.54 15.11 -8.93
CA GLN A 116 -4.88 15.69 -8.85
C GLN A 116 -5.17 16.62 -10.04
N VAL A 117 -4.20 17.45 -10.43
CA VAL A 117 -4.32 18.32 -11.62
C VAL A 117 -4.47 17.49 -12.89
N LEU A 118 -3.68 16.43 -13.05
CA LEU A 118 -3.77 15.54 -14.21
C LEU A 118 -5.13 14.81 -14.27
N LEU A 119 -5.61 14.31 -13.14
CA LEU A 119 -6.90 13.62 -13.05
C LEU A 119 -8.05 14.57 -13.42
N LYS A 120 -8.02 15.81 -12.95
CA LYS A 120 -9.03 16.82 -13.28
C LYS A 120 -9.04 17.12 -14.79
N LYS A 121 -7.86 17.30 -15.40
CA LYS A 121 -7.75 17.49 -16.85
C LYS A 121 -8.29 16.31 -17.64
N GLU A 122 -8.01 15.08 -17.21
CA GLU A 122 -8.53 13.88 -17.86
C GLU A 122 -10.07 13.84 -17.79
N GLN A 123 -10.65 14.16 -16.63
CA GLN A 123 -12.11 14.25 -16.48
C GLN A 123 -12.73 15.32 -17.39
N GLU A 124 -12.14 16.52 -17.44
CA GLU A 124 -12.59 17.59 -18.34
C GLU A 124 -12.51 17.16 -19.82
N THR A 125 -11.43 16.47 -20.23
CA THR A 125 -11.35 15.95 -21.60
C THR A 125 -12.41 14.90 -21.92
N LYS A 126 -12.74 14.01 -20.97
CA LYS A 126 -13.80 13.02 -21.16
C LYS A 126 -15.17 13.68 -21.33
N ILE A 127 -15.48 14.69 -20.53
CA ILE A 127 -16.72 15.48 -20.66
C ILE A 127 -16.77 16.12 -22.05
N ASN A 128 -15.70 16.81 -22.46
CA ASN A 128 -15.65 17.43 -23.79
C ASN A 128 -15.83 16.43 -24.94
N ILE A 129 -15.30 15.20 -24.82
CA ILE A 129 -15.49 14.15 -25.82
C ILE A 129 -16.95 13.72 -25.89
N LEU A 130 -17.62 13.54 -24.74
CA LEU A 130 -19.03 13.18 -24.68
C LEU A 130 -19.91 14.26 -25.31
N ASP A 131 -19.64 15.53 -24.99
CA ASP A 131 -20.35 16.68 -25.58
C ASP A 131 -20.14 16.71 -27.10
N LEU A 132 -18.93 16.43 -27.58
CA LEU A 132 -18.62 16.36 -29.00
C LEU A 132 -19.35 15.20 -29.70
N GLU A 133 -19.44 14.04 -29.05
CA GLU A 133 -20.18 12.88 -29.57
C GLU A 133 -21.69 13.19 -29.69
N GLU A 134 -22.27 13.88 -28.71
CA GLU A 134 -23.65 14.35 -28.77
C GLU A 134 -23.86 15.33 -29.93
N HIS A 135 -22.96 16.29 -30.09
CA HIS A 135 -22.99 17.22 -31.23
C HIS A 135 -22.90 16.50 -32.58
N PHE A 136 -22.05 15.49 -32.73
CA PHE A 136 -21.97 14.70 -33.97
C PHE A 136 -23.27 13.94 -34.24
N LYS A 137 -23.88 13.32 -33.23
CA LYS A 137 -25.20 12.67 -33.36
C LYS A 137 -26.28 13.65 -33.81
N GLU A 138 -26.29 14.87 -33.26
CA GLU A 138 -27.25 15.90 -33.67
C GLU A 138 -27.05 16.32 -35.14
N VAL A 139 -25.80 16.49 -35.56
CA VAL A 139 -25.45 16.81 -36.95
C VAL A 139 -25.87 15.68 -37.89
N ASP A 140 -25.59 14.42 -37.55
CA ASP A 140 -25.99 13.27 -38.36
C ASP A 140 -27.52 13.17 -38.50
N ASN A 141 -28.26 13.39 -37.42
CA ASN A 141 -29.72 13.44 -37.45
C ASN A 141 -30.23 14.56 -38.36
N LYS A 142 -29.64 15.76 -38.27
CA LYS A 142 -29.98 16.89 -39.15
C LYS A 142 -29.69 16.55 -40.62
N LEU A 143 -28.53 15.96 -40.92
CA LEU A 143 -28.16 15.55 -42.27
C LEU A 143 -29.11 14.47 -42.83
N SER A 144 -29.48 13.47 -42.02
CA SER A 144 -30.50 12.48 -42.40
C SER A 144 -31.83 13.14 -42.73
N SER A 145 -32.29 14.06 -41.87
CA SER A 145 -33.56 14.77 -42.11
C SER A 145 -33.54 15.61 -43.41
N ILE A 146 -32.40 16.22 -43.75
CA ILE A 146 -32.23 16.96 -45.00
C ILE A 146 -32.25 16.00 -46.19
N ARG A 147 -31.53 14.88 -46.10
CA ARG A 147 -31.51 13.83 -47.12
C ARG A 147 -32.92 13.32 -47.41
N ASP A 148 -33.69 13.03 -46.38
CA ASP A 148 -35.07 12.56 -46.50
C ASP A 148 -35.98 13.62 -47.16
N LYS A 149 -35.87 14.88 -46.75
CA LYS A 149 -36.59 16.00 -47.39
C LYS A 149 -36.24 16.14 -48.87
N ILE A 150 -34.96 15.96 -49.24
CA ILE A 150 -34.54 16.01 -50.65
C ILE A 150 -35.12 14.82 -51.43
N ASN A 151 -35.08 13.62 -50.86
CA ASN A 151 -35.63 12.41 -51.50
C ASN A 151 -37.14 12.53 -51.71
N GLN A 152 -37.90 12.96 -50.69
CA GLN A 152 -39.33 13.22 -50.82
C GLN A 152 -39.65 14.24 -51.91
N ARG A 153 -38.86 15.31 -52.03
CA ARG A 153 -39.03 16.31 -53.11
C ARG A 153 -38.74 15.72 -54.50
N LYS A 154 -37.74 14.86 -54.62
CA LYS A 154 -37.42 14.16 -55.87
C LYS A 154 -38.54 13.19 -56.26
N GLU A 155 -39.01 12.36 -55.33
CA GLU A 155 -40.10 11.42 -55.57
C GLU A 155 -41.38 12.12 -55.99
N LYS A 156 -41.78 13.19 -55.30
CA LYS A 156 -42.95 14.00 -55.70
C LYS A 156 -42.80 14.52 -57.14
N LYS A 157 -41.63 15.08 -57.50
CA LYS A 157 -41.38 15.56 -58.88
C LYS A 157 -41.45 14.44 -59.92
N THR A 158 -40.91 13.26 -59.62
CA THR A 158 -40.96 12.10 -60.51
C THR A 158 -42.39 11.60 -60.69
N PHE A 159 -43.15 11.51 -59.59
CA PHE A 159 -44.55 11.12 -59.59
C PHE A 159 -45.40 12.08 -60.45
N PHE A 160 -45.28 13.40 -60.22
CA PHE A 160 -45.96 14.40 -61.06
C PHE A 160 -45.58 14.28 -62.54
N LYS A 161 -44.29 14.12 -62.88
CA LYS A 161 -43.87 13.91 -64.27
C LYS A 161 -44.47 12.65 -64.91
N SER A 162 -44.65 11.57 -64.14
CA SER A 162 -45.26 10.34 -64.66
C SER A 162 -46.75 10.52 -64.96
N LEU A 163 -47.49 11.21 -64.09
CA LEU A 163 -48.93 11.50 -64.26
C LEU A 163 -49.21 12.41 -65.46
N PHE A 164 -48.36 13.39 -65.73
CA PHE A 164 -48.52 14.26 -66.90
C PHE A 164 -48.08 13.59 -68.21
N LYS A 165 -47.23 12.56 -68.18
CA LYS A 165 -46.86 11.77 -69.37
C LYS A 165 -47.88 10.71 -69.75
N SER A 166 -48.70 10.24 -68.81
CA SER A 166 -49.75 9.23 -69.07
C SER A 166 -51.07 9.82 -69.58
N ASN A 167 -51.21 11.15 -69.62
CA ASN A 167 -52.41 11.87 -70.04
C ASN A 167 -52.21 12.68 -71.34
N LEU A 168 -51.16 12.37 -72.10
CA LEU A 168 -50.89 12.89 -73.46
C LEU A 168 -50.76 11.71 -74.42
#